data_AF-A0A969XDQ0-F1
#
_entry.id   AF-A0A969XDQ0-F1
#
_cell.length_a   1.000
_cell.length_b   1.000
_cell.length_c   1.000
_cell.angle_alpha   90.00
_cell.angle_beta   90.00
_cell.angle_gamma   90.00
#
_symmetry.space_group_name_H-M   'P 1'
#
loop_
_entity.id
_entity.type
_entity.pdbx_description
1 polymer ?
#
loop_
_entity_poly.entity_id
_entity_poly.type
_entity_poly.pdbx_seq_one_letter_code
_entity_poly.pdbx_strand_id
1 'polypeptide(L)'
;MNNEQRQERHKQKTHCRKAKRKQRQTLNLLALTIVLVLVTAAVALVTKPNLVEAVKDKLPGWLQATGRTGNSLPGKNKQGTIKVKADDLVVILDPGHGGSDTGAQAKDSTGRTINEADFNLALSKQVKEHLKKLGIEVLMTRQDASWVSLYNRISQAGIASLDKLALDRPEILPAAKQLTALRAALQEPIRINSDTRTSGGLGFMGGYGVGILQADLLDLQRQCVNVLYVSIHANSSTNSDLHGTQVYYIDDNTVELSESEPLATQTDPAGHRIYRGRDNERNRKLAVAVYDSIVSAVPKLGGTNAGKAVLTGNYAVLREQALASIMVETGFLSNSEDLKFLLAKNNQAELAEAIAKGIENYAKSN
;
A
#
# COMPACT_ATOMS: atom_id res chain seq x y z
N MET A 1 -1.32 53.83 59.15
CA MET A 1 -2.33 52.79 58.84
C MET A 1 -2.79 52.20 60.17
N ASN A 2 -4.06 52.37 60.56
CA ASN A 2 -4.53 51.93 61.88
C ASN A 2 -4.53 50.38 61.97
N ASN A 3 -4.60 49.83 63.19
CA ASN A 3 -4.54 48.38 63.42
C ASN A 3 -5.68 47.61 62.71
N GLU A 4 -6.85 48.23 62.56
CA GLU A 4 -8.00 47.63 61.86
C GLU A 4 -7.71 47.45 60.36
N GLN A 5 -7.15 48.46 59.69
CA GLN A 5 -6.77 48.39 58.28
C GLN A 5 -5.69 47.32 58.00
N ARG A 6 -4.80 47.04 58.96
CA ARG A 6 -3.85 45.93 58.87
C ARG A 6 -4.53 44.57 58.98
N GLN A 7 -5.48 44.42 59.89
CA GLN A 7 -6.25 43.18 60.05
C GLN A 7 -7.13 42.90 58.83
N GLU A 8 -7.78 43.92 58.26
CA GLU A 8 -8.59 43.84 57.04
C GLU A 8 -7.77 43.32 55.85
N ARG A 9 -6.59 43.92 55.61
CA ARG A 9 -5.67 43.51 54.54
C ARG A 9 -5.13 42.09 54.75
N HIS A 10 -4.89 41.69 56.00
CA HIS A 10 -4.45 40.34 56.31
C HIS A 10 -5.57 39.31 56.06
N LYS A 11 -6.81 39.63 56.42
CA LYS A 11 -8.00 38.81 56.11
C LYS A 11 -8.23 38.68 54.60
N GLN A 12 -8.10 39.76 53.83
CA GLN A 12 -8.22 39.71 52.36
C GLN A 12 -7.11 38.87 51.71
N LYS A 13 -5.86 39.00 52.19
CA LYS A 13 -4.73 38.19 51.67
C LYS A 13 -4.91 36.70 51.99
N THR A 14 -5.38 36.35 53.19
CA THR A 14 -5.64 34.94 53.54
C THR A 14 -6.83 34.38 52.76
N HIS A 15 -7.88 35.18 52.52
CA HIS A 15 -9.02 34.79 51.68
C HIS A 15 -8.60 34.55 50.22
N CYS A 16 -7.78 35.44 49.65
CA CYS A 16 -7.23 35.29 48.30
C CYS A 16 -6.32 34.05 48.17
N ARG A 17 -5.48 33.78 49.17
CA ARG A 17 -4.65 32.56 49.21
C ARG A 17 -5.48 31.28 49.31
N LYS A 18 -6.54 31.28 50.12
CA LYS A 18 -7.49 30.15 50.22
C LYS A 18 -8.24 29.92 48.91
N ALA A 19 -8.68 30.98 48.23
CA ALA A 19 -9.35 30.88 46.93
C ALA A 19 -8.41 30.30 45.85
N LYS A 20 -7.17 30.79 45.75
CA LYS A 20 -6.17 30.26 44.81
C LYS A 20 -5.80 28.79 45.11
N ARG A 21 -5.74 28.39 46.38
CA ARG A 21 -5.50 26.99 46.77
C ARG A 21 -6.67 26.09 46.37
N LYS A 22 -7.92 26.54 46.58
CA LYS A 22 -9.13 25.82 46.17
C LYS A 22 -9.21 25.68 44.64
N GLN A 23 -8.86 26.74 43.90
CA GLN A 23 -8.82 26.73 42.43
C GLN A 23 -7.74 25.78 41.88
N ARG A 24 -6.54 25.73 42.50
CA ARG A 24 -5.49 24.76 42.14
C ARG A 24 -5.92 23.32 42.46
N GLN A 25 -6.59 23.10 43.59
CA GLN A 25 -7.13 21.78 43.93
C GLN A 25 -8.20 21.32 42.95
N THR A 26 -9.11 22.21 42.51
CA THR A 26 -10.11 21.88 41.48
C THR A 26 -9.48 21.62 40.12
N LEU A 27 -8.46 22.39 39.72
CA LEU A 27 -7.72 22.14 38.46
C LEU A 27 -6.94 20.82 38.50
N ASN A 28 -6.31 20.49 39.63
CA ASN A 28 -5.62 19.21 39.80
C ASN A 28 -6.61 18.03 39.82
N LEU A 29 -7.79 18.19 40.44
CA LEU A 29 -8.85 17.17 40.37
C LEU A 29 -9.33 16.98 38.93
N LEU A 30 -9.56 18.08 38.19
CA LEU A 30 -10.02 18.04 36.80
C LEU A 30 -8.98 17.37 35.88
N ALA A 31 -7.69 17.66 36.09
CA ALA A 31 -6.60 17.01 35.37
C ALA A 31 -6.52 15.52 35.70
N LEU A 32 -6.71 15.13 36.97
CA LEU A 32 -6.76 13.72 37.36
C LEU A 32 -7.95 12.98 36.74
N THR A 33 -9.14 13.60 36.66
CA THR A 33 -10.30 13.00 36.00
C THR A 33 -10.10 12.88 34.49
N ILE A 34 -9.49 13.88 33.84
CA ILE A 34 -9.18 13.79 32.40
C ILE A 34 -8.17 12.67 32.14
N VAL A 35 -7.10 12.56 32.93
CA VAL A 35 -6.13 11.46 32.81
C VAL A 35 -6.80 10.11 33.09
N LEU A 36 -7.68 10.02 34.09
CA LEU A 36 -8.40 8.77 34.39
C LEU A 36 -9.36 8.39 33.25
N VAL A 37 -10.07 9.36 32.63
CA VAL A 37 -10.94 9.12 31.48
C VAL A 37 -10.15 8.71 30.23
N LEU A 38 -8.96 9.30 30.02
CA LEU A 38 -8.08 8.91 28.91
C LEU A 38 -7.46 7.53 29.14
N VAL A 39 -7.09 7.19 30.38
CA VAL A 39 -6.60 5.85 30.74
C VAL A 39 -7.71 4.82 30.64
N THR A 40 -8.95 5.11 31.07
CA THR A 40 -10.07 4.17 30.89
C THR A 40 -10.48 4.04 29.43
N ALA A 41 -10.42 5.10 28.62
CA ALA A 41 -10.65 5.01 27.18
C ALA A 41 -9.54 4.22 26.46
N ALA A 42 -8.27 4.38 26.86
CA ALA A 42 -7.14 3.61 26.33
C ALA A 42 -7.22 2.13 26.75
N VAL A 43 -7.56 1.86 28.01
CA VAL A 43 -7.82 0.50 28.50
C VAL A 43 -9.02 -0.10 27.77
N ALA A 44 -10.10 0.63 27.52
CA ALA A 44 -11.24 0.17 26.72
C ALA A 44 -10.91 -0.02 25.23
N LEU A 45 -9.84 0.59 24.71
CA LEU A 45 -9.33 0.35 23.35
C LEU A 45 -8.45 -0.91 23.30
N VAL A 46 -7.75 -1.22 24.41
CA VAL A 46 -6.86 -2.38 24.57
C VAL A 46 -7.60 -3.63 25.07
N THR A 47 -8.76 -3.48 25.70
CA THR A 47 -9.60 -4.59 26.21
C THR A 47 -10.82 -4.89 25.36
N LYS A 48 -10.96 -4.28 24.17
CA LYS A 48 -11.86 -4.85 23.17
C LYS A 48 -11.29 -6.22 22.81
N PRO A 49 -12.03 -7.33 23.03
CA PRO A 49 -11.61 -8.61 22.51
C PRO A 49 -11.38 -8.44 21.01
N ASN A 50 -10.36 -9.11 20.48
CA ASN A 50 -10.08 -9.19 19.06
C ASN A 50 -11.40 -9.18 18.29
N LEU A 51 -11.57 -8.28 17.33
CA LEU A 51 -12.77 -8.27 16.46
C LEU A 51 -13.01 -9.65 15.84
N VAL A 52 -11.95 -10.45 15.68
CA VAL A 52 -11.97 -11.87 15.28
C VAL A 52 -12.72 -12.77 16.29
N GLU A 53 -12.57 -12.53 17.59
CA GLU A 53 -13.20 -13.31 18.67
C GLU A 53 -14.66 -12.92 18.88
N ALA A 54 -15.00 -11.64 18.72
CA ALA A 54 -16.38 -11.16 18.83
C ALA A 54 -17.31 -11.62 17.68
N VAL A 55 -16.74 -12.14 16.59
CA VAL A 55 -17.49 -12.56 15.40
C VAL A 55 -17.39 -14.08 15.16
N LYS A 56 -16.52 -14.80 15.88
CA LYS A 56 -16.28 -16.27 15.74
C LYS A 56 -17.56 -17.10 15.75
N ASP A 57 -18.51 -16.77 16.62
CA ASP A 57 -19.77 -17.52 16.78
C ASP A 57 -20.90 -17.05 15.85
N LYS A 58 -20.67 -16.00 15.05
CA LYS A 58 -21.60 -15.47 14.03
C LYS A 58 -21.16 -15.79 12.59
N LEU A 59 -20.07 -16.55 12.46
CA LEU A 59 -19.58 -17.04 11.17
C LEU A 59 -20.54 -18.13 10.64
N PRO A 60 -20.90 -18.08 9.34
CA PRO A 60 -21.73 -19.13 8.75
C PRO A 60 -21.05 -20.49 8.84
N GLY A 61 -21.83 -21.56 9.04
CA GLY A 61 -21.36 -22.90 9.43
C GLY A 61 -20.28 -23.52 8.53
N TRP A 62 -20.07 -23.04 7.31
CA TRP A 62 -18.95 -23.48 6.47
C TRP A 62 -17.58 -22.89 6.88
N LEU A 63 -17.51 -21.86 7.72
CA LEU A 63 -16.26 -21.42 8.37
C LEU A 63 -15.96 -22.23 9.64
N GLN A 64 -16.98 -22.82 10.27
CA GLN A 64 -16.82 -23.76 11.39
C GLN A 64 -16.60 -25.21 10.90
N ALA A 65 -17.12 -25.56 9.72
CA ALA A 65 -17.11 -26.91 9.17
C ALA A 65 -15.97 -27.22 8.18
N THR A 66 -14.99 -26.33 8.01
CA THR A 66 -13.83 -26.65 7.15
C THR A 66 -12.70 -27.27 7.96
N GLY A 67 -12.88 -28.54 8.29
CA GLY A 67 -11.83 -29.53 8.06
C GLY A 67 -11.57 -29.73 6.55
N ARG A 68 -11.57 -28.65 5.75
CA ARG A 68 -11.11 -28.69 4.35
C ARG A 68 -9.59 -28.59 4.41
N THR A 69 -8.98 -29.74 4.51
CA THR A 69 -7.63 -29.95 4.00
C THR A 69 -7.62 -29.52 2.52
N GLY A 70 -6.88 -28.44 2.25
CA GLY A 70 -6.29 -28.09 0.95
C GLY A 70 -7.08 -28.41 -0.33
N ASN A 71 -8.17 -27.69 -0.60
CA ASN A 71 -8.57 -27.45 -1.99
C ASN A 71 -8.89 -25.97 -2.17
N SER A 72 -8.00 -25.30 -2.90
CA SER A 72 -8.23 -24.05 -3.62
C SER A 72 -9.55 -24.12 -4.41
N LEU A 73 -10.11 -22.96 -4.75
CA LEU A 73 -11.07 -22.89 -5.85
C LEU A 73 -10.50 -23.69 -7.03
N PRO A 74 -11.26 -24.61 -7.64
CA PRO A 74 -10.72 -25.62 -8.54
C PRO A 74 -9.88 -24.98 -9.64
N GLY A 75 -8.56 -25.09 -9.47
CA GLY A 75 -7.57 -24.85 -10.51
C GLY A 75 -7.65 -25.98 -11.52
N LYS A 76 -8.50 -25.81 -12.53
CA LYS A 76 -8.29 -26.44 -13.83
C LYS A 76 -8.45 -25.39 -14.92
N ASN A 77 -7.31 -24.84 -15.33
CA ASN A 77 -6.91 -24.55 -16.72
C ASN A 77 -8.04 -24.21 -17.70
N LYS A 78 -8.84 -23.20 -17.38
CA LYS A 78 -9.56 -22.40 -18.37
C LYS A 78 -9.58 -20.95 -17.89
N GLN A 79 -8.41 -20.32 -17.80
CA GLN A 79 -8.38 -18.92 -18.21
C GLN A 79 -8.78 -18.94 -19.67
N GLY A 80 -10.07 -18.72 -19.93
CA GLY A 80 -10.49 -18.34 -21.28
C GLY A 80 -9.56 -17.20 -21.68
N THR A 81 -9.03 -17.25 -22.90
CA THR A 81 -8.31 -16.14 -23.51
C THR A 81 -9.28 -14.96 -23.62
N ILE A 82 -9.51 -14.26 -22.51
CA ILE A 82 -10.25 -13.01 -22.49
C ILE A 82 -9.29 -12.03 -23.12
N LYS A 83 -9.44 -11.81 -24.43
CA LYS A 83 -8.81 -10.69 -25.11
C LYS A 83 -9.31 -9.44 -24.40
N VAL A 84 -8.46 -8.81 -23.60
CA VAL A 84 -8.79 -7.55 -22.96
C VAL A 84 -8.72 -6.50 -24.06
N LYS A 85 -9.83 -5.87 -24.40
CA LYS A 85 -9.76 -4.72 -25.29
C LYS A 85 -9.18 -3.53 -24.51
N ALA A 86 -8.44 -2.66 -25.19
CA ALA A 86 -7.75 -1.53 -24.54
C ALA A 86 -8.71 -0.56 -23.83
N ASP A 87 -9.95 -0.46 -24.29
CA ASP A 87 -11.05 0.32 -23.70
C ASP A 87 -11.64 -0.30 -22.42
N ASP A 88 -11.31 -1.56 -22.10
CA ASP A 88 -11.76 -2.24 -20.87
C ASP A 88 -10.66 -2.30 -19.79
N LEU A 89 -9.46 -1.77 -20.06
CA LEU A 89 -8.31 -1.83 -19.16
C LEU A 89 -8.38 -0.74 -18.09
N VAL A 90 -8.15 -1.13 -16.84
CA VAL A 90 -7.97 -0.22 -15.70
C VAL A 90 -6.54 -0.35 -15.20
N VAL A 91 -5.85 0.77 -15.06
CA VAL A 91 -4.51 0.83 -14.45
C VAL A 91 -4.59 1.53 -13.11
N ILE A 92 -4.17 0.84 -12.07
CA ILE A 92 -3.96 1.40 -10.74
C ILE A 92 -2.50 1.84 -10.66
N LEU A 93 -2.26 3.15 -10.76
CA LEU A 93 -0.95 3.74 -10.56
C LEU A 93 -0.71 3.99 -9.07
N ASP A 94 0.42 3.48 -8.57
CA ASP A 94 0.87 3.72 -7.20
C ASP A 94 2.11 4.61 -7.18
N PRO A 95 1.98 5.93 -6.95
CA PRO A 95 3.15 6.76 -6.74
C PRO A 95 3.81 6.39 -5.40
N GLY A 96 5.01 5.83 -5.45
CA GLY A 96 5.81 5.45 -4.29
C GLY A 96 5.89 6.56 -3.24
N HIS A 97 5.93 6.19 -1.94
CA HIS A 97 6.11 7.11 -0.81
C HIS A 97 5.01 8.18 -0.67
N GLY A 98 5.25 9.26 0.07
CA GLY A 98 4.33 10.39 0.26
C GLY A 98 4.35 10.96 1.69
N GLY A 99 4.07 12.25 1.84
CA GLY A 99 3.95 12.95 3.12
C GLY A 99 5.21 12.79 3.98
N SER A 100 5.06 12.18 5.15
CA SER A 100 6.19 11.94 6.08
C SER A 100 7.22 10.93 5.59
N ASP A 101 6.88 10.13 4.58
CA ASP A 101 7.80 9.23 3.89
C ASP A 101 8.24 9.90 2.60
N THR A 102 9.44 10.46 2.59
CA THR A 102 10.01 11.15 1.42
C THR A 102 10.57 10.19 0.38
N GLY A 103 10.68 8.89 0.70
CA GLY A 103 11.51 7.95 -0.04
C GLY A 103 12.99 8.33 -0.01
N ALA A 104 13.73 7.89 -1.01
CA ALA A 104 15.11 8.30 -1.18
C ALA A 104 15.24 9.82 -1.36
N GLN A 105 16.35 10.38 -0.89
CA GLN A 105 16.68 11.80 -1.06
C GLN A 105 17.99 11.95 -1.81
N ALA A 106 18.04 12.93 -2.72
CA ALA A 106 19.24 13.31 -3.43
C ALA A 106 19.40 14.84 -3.46
N LYS A 107 20.58 15.31 -3.86
CA LYS A 107 20.87 16.72 -4.07
C LYS A 107 21.06 16.98 -5.55
N ASP A 108 20.32 17.93 -6.11
CA ASP A 108 20.57 18.37 -7.48
C ASP A 108 21.83 19.25 -7.56
N SER A 109 22.21 19.66 -8.77
CA SER A 109 23.41 20.48 -9.02
C SER A 109 23.38 21.85 -8.34
N THR A 110 22.22 22.30 -7.83
CA THR A 110 22.07 23.56 -7.08
C THR A 110 22.12 23.35 -5.56
N GLY A 111 22.24 22.11 -5.09
CA GLY A 111 22.19 21.74 -3.67
C GLY A 111 20.77 21.59 -3.11
N ARG A 112 19.73 21.72 -3.96
CA ARG A 112 18.34 21.53 -3.56
C ARG A 112 18.05 20.06 -3.29
N THR A 113 17.33 19.78 -2.21
CA THR A 113 16.86 18.42 -1.89
C THR A 113 15.78 17.99 -2.86
N ILE A 114 15.96 16.81 -3.42
CA ILE A 114 14.99 16.08 -4.23
C ILE A 114 14.48 14.92 -3.39
N ASN A 115 13.16 14.80 -3.27
CA ASN A 115 12.52 13.65 -2.65
C ASN A 115 11.98 12.73 -3.74
N GLU A 116 12.20 11.44 -3.58
CA GLU A 116 11.62 10.40 -4.44
C GLU A 116 10.10 10.51 -4.50
N ALA A 117 9.44 10.76 -3.37
CA ALA A 117 7.98 10.89 -3.29
C ALA A 117 7.41 11.97 -4.23
N ASP A 118 8.12 13.09 -4.38
CA ASP A 118 7.71 14.22 -5.24
C ASP A 118 7.89 13.86 -6.72
N PHE A 119 9.02 13.22 -7.04
CA PHE A 119 9.30 12.71 -8.39
C PHE A 119 8.28 11.64 -8.80
N ASN A 120 8.04 10.63 -7.96
CA ASN A 120 7.11 9.53 -8.22
C ASN A 120 5.70 10.07 -8.50
N LEU A 121 5.23 11.06 -7.73
CA LEU A 121 3.93 11.69 -7.94
C LEU A 121 3.86 12.44 -9.28
N ALA A 122 4.89 13.23 -9.57
CA ALA A 122 4.94 14.02 -10.80
C ALA A 122 4.99 13.13 -12.05
N LEU A 123 5.79 12.07 -12.03
CA LEU A 123 5.88 11.11 -13.14
C LEU A 123 4.57 10.32 -13.28
N SER A 124 3.99 9.82 -12.18
CA SER A 124 2.74 9.06 -12.21
C SER A 124 1.57 9.88 -12.77
N LYS A 125 1.52 11.19 -12.48
CA LYS A 125 0.53 12.09 -13.10
C LYS A 125 0.71 12.20 -14.61
N GLN A 126 1.94 12.25 -15.10
CA GLN A 126 2.20 12.26 -16.54
C GLN A 126 1.81 10.91 -17.17
N VAL A 127 2.20 9.78 -16.56
CA VAL A 127 1.81 8.44 -17.02
C VAL A 127 0.28 8.32 -17.10
N LYS A 128 -0.44 8.79 -16.08
CA LYS A 128 -1.91 8.85 -16.08
C LYS A 128 -2.47 9.59 -17.28
N GLU A 129 -1.93 10.76 -17.61
CA GLU A 129 -2.42 11.55 -18.75
C GLU A 129 -2.11 10.90 -20.10
N HIS A 130 -0.97 10.19 -20.23
CA HIS A 130 -0.69 9.38 -21.42
C HIS A 130 -1.64 8.18 -21.54
N LEU A 131 -1.87 7.43 -20.46
CA LEU A 131 -2.81 6.31 -20.45
C LEU A 131 -4.25 6.74 -20.78
N LYS A 132 -4.71 7.86 -20.23
CA LYS A 132 -6.04 8.43 -20.56
C LYS A 132 -6.19 8.77 -22.04
N LYS A 133 -5.14 9.30 -22.69
CA LYS A 133 -5.16 9.58 -24.14
C LYS A 133 -5.32 8.30 -24.98
N LEU A 134 -4.95 7.14 -24.42
CA LEU A 134 -5.16 5.82 -25.02
C LEU A 134 -6.54 5.22 -24.69
N GLY A 135 -7.39 5.94 -23.95
CA GLY A 135 -8.70 5.45 -23.53
C GLY A 135 -8.68 4.54 -22.30
N ILE A 136 -7.53 4.40 -21.64
CA ILE A 136 -7.35 3.53 -20.46
C ILE A 136 -7.82 4.27 -19.21
N GLU A 137 -8.66 3.63 -18.39
CA GLU A 137 -9.07 4.16 -17.10
C GLU A 137 -7.90 4.10 -16.11
N VAL A 138 -7.68 5.18 -15.34
CA VAL A 138 -6.56 5.26 -14.41
C VAL A 138 -7.02 5.68 -13.01
N LEU A 139 -6.79 4.80 -12.06
CA LEU A 139 -6.90 5.06 -10.63
C LEU A 139 -5.51 5.36 -10.05
N MET A 140 -5.44 6.19 -9.02
CA MET A 140 -4.17 6.48 -8.32
C MET A 140 -4.34 6.25 -6.82
N THR A 141 -3.36 5.58 -6.19
CA THR A 141 -3.38 5.34 -4.73
C THR A 141 -3.23 6.61 -3.89
N ARG A 142 -2.64 7.67 -4.49
CA ARG A 142 -2.63 9.05 -4.01
C ARG A 142 -2.59 10.04 -5.17
N GLN A 143 -3.19 11.22 -4.98
CA GLN A 143 -3.27 12.27 -6.01
C GLN A 143 -2.49 13.54 -5.65
N ASP A 144 -1.97 13.60 -4.43
CA ASP A 144 -1.22 14.72 -3.87
C ASP A 144 -0.02 14.20 -3.05
N ALA A 145 0.61 15.10 -2.29
CA ALA A 145 1.76 14.80 -1.46
C ALA A 145 1.39 14.07 -0.15
N SER A 146 0.16 13.57 0.00
CA SER A 146 -0.25 12.80 1.18
C SER A 146 0.57 11.53 1.36
N TRP A 147 0.73 11.13 2.63
CA TRP A 147 1.25 9.83 2.98
C TRP A 147 0.16 8.77 2.84
N VAL A 148 0.47 7.67 2.16
CA VAL A 148 -0.38 6.49 2.05
C VAL A 148 0.45 5.26 2.38
N SER A 149 0.06 4.54 3.44
CA SER A 149 0.73 3.29 3.83
C SER A 149 0.66 2.22 2.75
N LEU A 150 1.59 1.26 2.80
CA LEU A 150 1.60 0.10 1.90
C LEU A 150 0.24 -0.62 1.90
N TYR A 151 -0.32 -0.89 3.08
CA TYR A 151 -1.59 -1.63 3.19
C TYR A 151 -2.80 -0.83 2.72
N ASN A 152 -2.81 0.49 2.87
CA ASN A 152 -3.87 1.31 2.29
C ASN A 152 -3.80 1.25 0.74
N ARG A 153 -2.61 1.33 0.13
CA ARG A 153 -2.44 1.17 -1.34
C ARG A 153 -3.00 -0.16 -1.83
N ILE A 154 -2.66 -1.25 -1.14
CA ILE A 154 -3.15 -2.60 -1.45
C ILE A 154 -4.67 -2.69 -1.29
N SER A 155 -5.21 -2.13 -0.20
CA SER A 155 -6.65 -2.12 0.04
C SER A 155 -7.43 -1.36 -1.02
N GLN A 156 -6.93 -0.20 -1.46
CA GLN A 156 -7.52 0.56 -2.57
C GLN A 156 -7.53 -0.27 -3.86
N ALA A 157 -6.43 -0.96 -4.15
CA ALA A 157 -6.35 -1.86 -5.31
C ALA A 157 -7.33 -3.04 -5.21
N GLY A 158 -7.45 -3.64 -4.02
CA GLY A 158 -8.42 -4.67 -3.70
C GLY A 158 -9.86 -4.23 -3.97
N ILE A 159 -10.26 -3.09 -3.42
CA ILE A 159 -11.62 -2.55 -3.61
C ILE A 159 -11.90 -2.28 -5.09
N ALA A 160 -11.00 -1.58 -5.77
CA ALA A 160 -11.14 -1.27 -7.20
C ALA A 160 -11.29 -2.55 -8.05
N SER A 161 -10.50 -3.59 -7.75
CA SER A 161 -10.57 -4.86 -8.47
C SER A 161 -11.89 -5.60 -8.23
N LEU A 162 -12.42 -5.60 -7.00
CA LEU A 162 -13.71 -6.21 -6.68
C LEU A 162 -14.87 -5.45 -7.33
N ASP A 163 -14.82 -4.13 -7.35
CA ASP A 163 -15.84 -3.30 -7.99
C ASP A 163 -15.84 -3.51 -9.51
N LYS A 164 -14.66 -3.61 -10.13
CA LYS A 164 -14.54 -3.95 -11.54
C LYS A 164 -15.07 -5.36 -11.84
N LEU A 165 -14.75 -6.33 -10.98
CA LEU A 165 -15.26 -7.69 -11.12
C LEU A 165 -16.77 -7.77 -10.98
N ALA A 166 -17.37 -6.94 -10.12
CA ALA A 166 -18.82 -6.85 -9.95
C ALA A 166 -19.55 -6.36 -11.20
N LEU A 167 -18.91 -5.48 -11.97
CA LEU A 167 -19.43 -4.99 -13.23
C LEU A 167 -19.24 -6.02 -14.35
N ASP A 168 -18.04 -6.60 -14.44
CA ASP A 168 -17.65 -7.40 -15.59
C ASP A 168 -18.12 -8.87 -15.48
N ARG A 169 -18.09 -9.43 -14.27
CA ARG A 169 -18.31 -10.87 -13.99
C ARG A 169 -19.10 -11.09 -12.69
N PRO A 170 -20.32 -10.54 -12.53
CA PRO A 170 -21.09 -10.67 -11.29
C PRO A 170 -21.40 -12.13 -10.92
N GLU A 171 -21.37 -13.06 -11.87
CA GLU A 171 -21.68 -14.48 -11.66
C GLU A 171 -20.58 -15.26 -10.91
N ILE A 172 -19.36 -14.74 -10.85
CA ILE A 172 -18.27 -15.36 -10.09
C ILE A 172 -18.10 -14.72 -8.71
N LEU A 173 -18.85 -13.65 -8.42
CA LEU A 173 -18.77 -13.00 -7.13
C LEU A 173 -19.37 -13.87 -6.03
N PRO A 174 -18.79 -13.80 -4.82
CA PRO A 174 -19.35 -14.49 -3.68
C PRO A 174 -20.69 -13.85 -3.28
N ALA A 175 -21.47 -14.57 -2.45
CA ALA A 175 -22.76 -14.07 -1.99
C ALA A 175 -22.61 -12.68 -1.30
N ALA A 176 -23.65 -11.85 -1.35
CA ALA A 176 -23.59 -10.46 -0.86
C ALA A 176 -22.98 -10.32 0.55
N LYS A 177 -23.29 -11.24 1.47
CA LYS A 177 -22.71 -11.26 2.83
C LYS A 177 -21.18 -11.45 2.83
N GLN A 178 -20.67 -12.33 1.98
CA GLN A 178 -19.23 -12.58 1.82
C GLN A 178 -18.54 -11.39 1.15
N LEU A 179 -19.14 -10.81 0.10
CA LEU A 179 -18.60 -9.62 -0.54
C LEU A 179 -18.50 -8.43 0.43
N THR A 180 -19.50 -8.24 1.29
CA THR A 180 -19.45 -7.25 2.38
C THR A 180 -18.32 -7.53 3.35
N ALA A 181 -18.08 -8.79 3.71
CA ALA A 181 -16.98 -9.16 4.59
C ALA A 181 -15.60 -8.88 3.96
N LEU A 182 -15.42 -9.19 2.67
CA LEU A 182 -14.19 -8.88 1.93
C LEU A 182 -13.94 -7.37 1.86
N ARG A 183 -14.97 -6.58 1.53
CA ARG A 183 -14.86 -5.12 1.52
C ARG A 183 -14.53 -4.58 2.91
N ALA A 184 -15.18 -5.07 3.97
CA ALA A 184 -14.90 -4.66 5.33
C ALA A 184 -13.44 -4.97 5.74
N ALA A 185 -12.91 -6.13 5.36
CA ALA A 185 -11.53 -6.51 5.62
C ALA A 185 -10.53 -5.56 4.94
N LEU A 186 -10.85 -5.05 3.74
CA LEU A 186 -10.03 -4.06 3.03
C LEU A 186 -10.15 -2.65 3.63
N GLN A 187 -11.30 -2.30 4.20
CA GLN A 187 -11.54 -0.98 4.81
C GLN A 187 -10.79 -0.77 6.13
N GLU A 188 -10.54 -1.82 6.91
CA GLU A 188 -9.82 -1.68 8.19
C GLU A 188 -8.37 -1.18 8.02
N PRO A 189 -7.54 -1.73 7.11
CA PRO A 189 -6.24 -1.16 6.81
C PRO A 189 -6.30 0.27 6.28
N ILE A 190 -7.34 0.63 5.51
CA ILE A 190 -7.52 2.03 5.09
C ILE A 190 -7.77 2.90 6.32
N ARG A 191 -8.68 2.50 7.21
CA ARG A 191 -9.05 3.25 8.40
C ARG A 191 -7.91 3.38 9.41
N ILE A 192 -7.15 2.32 9.65
CA ILE A 192 -6.08 2.29 10.67
C ILE A 192 -4.80 2.95 10.14
N ASN A 193 -4.51 2.78 8.85
CA ASN A 193 -3.28 3.26 8.24
C ASN A 193 -3.45 4.57 7.44
N SER A 194 -4.55 5.29 7.67
CA SER A 194 -4.75 6.68 7.24
C SER A 194 -4.80 7.54 8.49
N ASP A 195 -3.61 7.92 8.99
CA ASP A 195 -3.35 9.04 9.94
C ASP A 195 -2.27 8.77 11.02
N THR A 196 -1.57 7.62 11.03
CA THR A 196 -0.35 7.48 11.88
C THR A 196 0.77 6.66 11.23
N ARG A 197 2.02 7.10 11.43
CA ARG A 197 3.28 6.40 11.05
C ARG A 197 3.46 5.07 11.82
N THR A 198 2.59 4.79 12.80
CA THR A 198 2.57 3.58 13.61
C THR A 198 1.50 2.62 13.15
N SER A 199 1.78 1.92 12.05
CA SER A 199 1.26 0.57 11.85
C SER A 199 2.38 -0.47 11.79
N GLY A 200 3.47 -0.17 12.50
CA GLY A 200 4.64 -1.02 12.72
C GLY A 200 4.35 -2.26 13.57
N GLY A 201 3.33 -3.02 13.21
CA GLY A 201 2.89 -4.21 13.91
C GLY A 201 1.99 -5.03 13.03
N LEU A 202 2.62 -5.81 12.15
CA LEU A 202 2.09 -6.86 11.30
C LEU A 202 1.50 -6.40 9.93
N GLY A 203 1.79 -7.19 8.90
CA GLY A 203 1.29 -7.10 7.52
C GLY A 203 -0.21 -6.85 7.38
N PHE A 204 -0.68 -6.66 6.14
CA PHE A 204 -2.10 -6.74 5.75
C PHE A 204 -2.82 -7.97 6.39
N MET A 205 -2.05 -9.01 6.73
CA MET A 205 -2.53 -10.28 7.28
C MET A 205 -1.87 -10.76 8.57
N GLY A 206 -1.34 -9.87 9.42
CA GLY A 206 -0.70 -10.38 10.63
C GLY A 206 0.75 -10.88 10.41
N GLY A 207 1.35 -10.65 9.23
CA GLY A 207 2.73 -11.03 8.92
C GLY A 207 2.84 -11.82 7.62
N TYR A 208 3.36 -13.05 7.72
CA TYR A 208 3.64 -13.96 6.61
C TYR A 208 2.45 -14.89 6.35
N GLY A 209 2.20 -15.23 5.07
CA GLY A 209 1.12 -16.11 4.67
C GLY A 209 -0.25 -15.43 4.64
N VAL A 210 -1.25 -16.17 4.17
CA VAL A 210 -2.61 -15.67 3.96
C VAL A 210 -3.66 -16.50 4.68
N GLY A 211 -4.59 -15.82 5.34
CA GLY A 211 -5.78 -16.42 5.95
C GLY A 211 -6.84 -16.76 4.90
N ILE A 212 -7.88 -17.51 5.28
CA ILE A 212 -8.90 -18.01 4.34
C ILE A 212 -9.60 -16.88 3.56
N LEU A 213 -10.12 -15.87 4.26
CA LEU A 213 -10.79 -14.73 3.62
C LEU A 213 -9.87 -13.98 2.66
N GLN A 214 -8.57 -14.01 2.94
CA GLN A 214 -7.60 -13.27 2.17
C GLN A 214 -7.15 -14.06 0.94
N ALA A 215 -7.03 -15.39 1.06
CA ALA A 215 -6.89 -16.27 -0.09
C ALA A 215 -8.08 -16.12 -1.06
N ASP A 216 -9.31 -16.03 -0.55
CA ASP A 216 -10.51 -15.79 -1.37
C ASP A 216 -10.43 -14.44 -2.11
N LEU A 217 -9.96 -13.38 -1.44
CA LEU A 217 -9.71 -12.09 -2.09
C LEU A 217 -8.68 -12.22 -3.22
N LEU A 218 -7.53 -12.83 -2.96
CA LEU A 218 -6.47 -13.00 -3.95
C LEU A 218 -6.95 -13.84 -5.15
N ASP A 219 -7.72 -14.90 -4.88
CA ASP A 219 -8.30 -15.72 -5.95
C ASP A 219 -9.29 -14.94 -6.83
N LEU A 220 -10.07 -14.02 -6.24
CA LEU A 220 -10.95 -13.10 -6.99
C LEU A 220 -10.14 -12.06 -7.78
N GLN A 221 -9.13 -11.42 -7.17
CA GLN A 221 -8.26 -10.46 -7.84
C GLN A 221 -7.58 -11.07 -9.07
N ARG A 222 -7.18 -12.33 -8.99
CA ARG A 222 -6.62 -13.06 -10.12
C ARG A 222 -7.58 -13.16 -11.32
N GLN A 223 -8.88 -13.12 -11.09
CA GLN A 223 -9.89 -13.10 -12.16
C GLN A 223 -10.05 -11.71 -12.81
N CYS A 224 -9.52 -10.65 -12.19
CA CYS A 224 -9.54 -9.28 -12.72
C CYS A 224 -8.45 -9.10 -13.78
N VAL A 225 -8.60 -9.78 -14.92
CA VAL A 225 -7.58 -9.81 -15.99
C VAL A 225 -7.37 -8.46 -16.71
N ASN A 226 -8.30 -7.53 -16.54
CA ASN A 226 -8.26 -6.18 -17.10
C ASN A 226 -7.85 -5.11 -16.08
N VAL A 227 -7.46 -5.48 -14.86
CA VAL A 227 -6.94 -4.55 -13.86
C VAL A 227 -5.45 -4.81 -13.67
N LEU A 228 -4.64 -3.77 -13.89
CA LEU A 228 -3.19 -3.80 -13.68
C LEU A 228 -2.81 -2.91 -12.52
N TYR A 229 -1.75 -3.26 -11.80
CA TYR A 229 -1.16 -2.44 -10.75
C TYR A 229 0.27 -2.08 -11.11
N VAL A 230 0.59 -0.78 -11.13
CA VAL A 230 1.92 -0.28 -11.48
C VAL A 230 2.38 0.70 -10.43
N SER A 231 3.35 0.28 -9.62
CA SER A 231 4.00 1.16 -8.66
C SER A 231 5.20 1.84 -9.30
N ILE A 232 5.35 3.15 -9.08
CA ILE A 232 6.42 3.98 -9.66
C ILE A 232 7.33 4.46 -8.55
N HIS A 233 8.62 4.15 -8.69
CA HIS A 233 9.68 4.45 -7.75
C HIS A 233 10.94 5.00 -8.46
N ALA A 234 11.86 5.54 -7.67
CA ALA A 234 13.22 5.82 -8.12
C ALA A 234 14.22 5.32 -7.08
N ASN A 235 15.09 4.43 -7.52
CA ASN A 235 15.98 3.66 -6.68
C ASN A 235 17.04 4.56 -6.03
N SER A 236 17.72 4.05 -5.03
CA SER A 236 18.89 4.68 -4.44
C SER A 236 19.75 3.63 -3.77
N SER A 237 21.06 3.80 -3.86
CA SER A 237 22.04 2.89 -3.29
C SER A 237 23.18 3.66 -2.64
N THR A 238 23.82 3.03 -1.65
CA THR A 238 25.09 3.52 -1.11
C THR A 238 26.22 3.41 -2.14
N ASN A 239 26.07 2.55 -3.16
CA ASN A 239 26.92 2.53 -4.33
C ASN A 239 26.34 3.45 -5.42
N SER A 240 26.93 4.65 -5.57
CA SER A 240 26.51 5.65 -6.55
C SER A 240 26.76 5.26 -8.01
N ASP A 241 27.54 4.22 -8.26
CA ASP A 241 27.81 3.73 -9.61
C ASP A 241 26.64 2.91 -10.17
N LEU A 242 25.70 2.48 -9.32
CA LEU A 242 24.50 1.76 -9.77
C LEU A 242 23.57 2.71 -10.53
N HIS A 243 23.16 2.31 -11.73
CA HIS A 243 22.31 3.13 -12.60
C HIS A 243 21.31 2.29 -13.41
N GLY A 244 20.41 2.97 -14.10
CA GLY A 244 19.45 2.39 -15.04
C GLY A 244 18.17 1.87 -14.39
N THR A 245 17.16 1.68 -15.23
CA THR A 245 15.84 1.19 -14.85
C THR A 245 15.91 -0.28 -14.43
N GLN A 246 15.18 -0.62 -13.37
CA GLN A 246 14.81 -1.99 -13.01
C GLN A 246 13.29 -2.10 -12.90
N VAL A 247 12.72 -3.22 -13.36
CA VAL A 247 11.28 -3.50 -13.20
C VAL A 247 11.12 -4.77 -12.39
N TYR A 248 10.55 -4.60 -11.21
CA TYR A 248 10.25 -5.68 -10.30
C TYR A 248 8.83 -6.20 -10.53
N TYR A 249 8.69 -7.51 -10.46
CA TYR A 249 7.40 -8.19 -10.35
C TYR A 249 7.48 -9.21 -9.22
N ILE A 250 6.41 -9.95 -8.98
CA ILE A 250 6.42 -11.03 -7.99
C ILE A 250 5.92 -12.33 -8.61
N ASP A 251 6.48 -13.44 -8.15
CA ASP A 251 6.03 -14.78 -8.46
C ASP A 251 5.87 -15.62 -7.19
N ASP A 252 5.21 -16.77 -7.32
CA ASP A 252 4.97 -17.66 -6.18
C ASP A 252 6.26 -18.17 -5.54
N ASN A 253 7.33 -18.39 -6.32
CA ASN A 253 8.63 -18.84 -5.81
C ASN A 253 9.26 -17.79 -4.88
N THR A 254 9.21 -16.52 -5.26
CA THR A 254 9.74 -15.41 -4.45
C THR A 254 9.00 -15.29 -3.13
N VAL A 255 7.67 -15.46 -3.17
CA VAL A 255 6.84 -15.46 -1.96
C VAL A 255 7.20 -16.67 -1.10
N GLU A 256 7.24 -17.86 -1.69
CA GLU A 256 7.58 -19.09 -0.97
C GLU A 256 8.93 -18.99 -0.26
N LEU A 257 9.97 -18.53 -0.96
CA LEU A 257 11.29 -18.31 -0.37
C LEU A 257 11.28 -17.30 0.77
N SER A 258 10.43 -16.26 0.68
CA SER A 258 10.36 -15.22 1.71
C SER A 258 9.49 -15.57 2.91
N GLU A 259 8.49 -16.44 2.74
CA GLU A 259 7.49 -16.74 3.76
C GLU A 259 7.69 -18.10 4.45
N SER A 260 8.49 -19.02 3.87
CA SER A 260 8.65 -20.38 4.40
C SER A 260 9.23 -20.43 5.80
N GLU A 261 10.40 -19.82 6.03
CA GLU A 261 11.06 -19.84 7.35
C GLU A 261 10.23 -19.11 8.43
N PRO A 262 9.71 -17.89 8.17
CA PRO A 262 8.93 -17.20 9.18
C PRO A 262 7.60 -17.88 9.51
N LEU A 263 6.96 -18.56 8.54
CA LEU A 263 5.72 -19.29 8.80
C LEU A 263 5.99 -20.61 9.54
N ALA A 264 7.11 -21.28 9.27
CA ALA A 264 7.49 -22.50 9.98
C ALA A 264 7.84 -22.28 11.46
N THR A 265 8.28 -21.06 11.80
CA THR A 265 8.79 -20.72 13.13
C THR A 265 7.77 -20.02 14.03
N GLN A 266 6.62 -19.59 13.49
CA GLN A 266 5.58 -18.90 14.25
C GLN A 266 4.43 -19.84 14.65
N THR A 267 3.96 -19.70 15.89
CA THR A 267 2.70 -20.30 16.32
C THR A 267 1.55 -19.55 15.65
N ASP A 268 0.92 -20.17 14.66
CA ASP A 268 -0.17 -19.55 13.91
C ASP A 268 -1.53 -20.18 14.27
N PRO A 269 -2.28 -19.59 15.22
CA PRO A 269 -3.59 -20.08 15.61
C PRO A 269 -4.67 -19.87 14.53
N ALA A 270 -4.37 -19.14 13.45
CA ALA A 270 -5.32 -18.77 12.40
C ALA A 270 -5.15 -19.58 11.10
N GLY A 271 -4.10 -20.40 10.96
CA GLY A 271 -3.91 -21.31 9.83
C GLY A 271 -3.61 -20.62 8.50
N HIS A 272 -2.88 -19.51 8.55
CA HIS A 272 -2.25 -18.85 7.42
C HIS A 272 -1.36 -19.81 6.63
N ARG A 273 -1.35 -19.63 5.31
CA ARG A 273 -0.56 -20.43 4.38
C ARG A 273 0.06 -19.56 3.32
N ILE A 274 1.19 -20.01 2.76
CA ILE A 274 1.79 -19.36 1.59
C ILE A 274 0.79 -19.42 0.41
N TYR A 275 0.40 -18.26 -0.11
CA TYR A 275 -0.42 -18.18 -1.31
C TYR A 275 0.41 -18.50 -2.55
N ARG A 276 -0.04 -19.45 -3.37
CA ARG A 276 0.63 -19.91 -4.61
C ARG A 276 -0.24 -19.77 -5.86
N GLY A 277 -1.18 -18.82 -5.83
CA GLY A 277 -2.14 -18.64 -6.91
C GLY A 277 -1.77 -17.53 -7.89
N ARG A 278 -0.60 -16.89 -7.80
CA ARG A 278 -0.35 -15.67 -8.59
C ARG A 278 -0.23 -15.94 -10.07
N ASP A 279 -0.54 -14.93 -10.87
CA ASP A 279 -0.38 -14.99 -12.33
C ASP A 279 1.06 -14.62 -12.72
N ASN A 280 1.98 -15.56 -12.47
CA ASN A 280 3.43 -15.37 -12.65
C ASN A 280 3.77 -14.94 -14.08
N GLU A 281 3.05 -15.47 -15.08
CA GLU A 281 3.30 -15.14 -16.49
C GLU A 281 2.83 -13.73 -16.84
N ARG A 282 1.63 -13.30 -16.43
CA ARG A 282 1.16 -11.94 -16.69
C ARG A 282 2.01 -10.89 -15.97
N ASN A 283 2.42 -11.17 -14.73
CA ASN A 283 3.37 -10.33 -13.99
C ASN A 283 4.68 -10.14 -14.76
N ARG A 284 5.29 -11.24 -15.21
CA ARG A 284 6.54 -11.20 -15.97
C ARG A 284 6.37 -10.50 -17.32
N LYS A 285 5.33 -10.81 -18.08
CA LYS A 285 5.06 -10.18 -19.39
C LYS A 285 4.83 -8.67 -19.27
N LEU A 286 4.08 -8.22 -18.26
CA LEU A 286 3.88 -6.81 -17.99
C LEU A 286 5.22 -6.12 -17.67
N ALA A 287 6.04 -6.75 -16.81
CA ALA A 287 7.35 -6.21 -16.46
C ALA A 287 8.29 -6.06 -17.66
N VAL A 288 8.36 -7.10 -18.50
CA VAL A 288 9.16 -7.09 -19.73
C VAL A 288 8.67 -6.03 -20.71
N ALA A 289 7.36 -5.97 -20.98
CA ALA A 289 6.80 -5.01 -21.92
C ALA A 289 7.04 -3.55 -21.50
N VAL A 290 6.94 -3.26 -20.20
CA VAL A 290 7.23 -1.93 -19.66
C VAL A 290 8.72 -1.61 -19.71
N TYR A 291 9.58 -2.55 -19.31
CA TYR A 291 11.03 -2.37 -19.40
C TYR A 291 11.50 -2.13 -20.84
N ASP A 292 11.10 -3.00 -21.78
CA ASP A 292 11.50 -2.92 -23.18
C ASP A 292 11.06 -1.59 -23.82
N SER A 293 9.87 -1.11 -23.47
CA SER A 293 9.36 0.18 -23.91
C SER A 293 10.19 1.34 -23.35
N ILE A 294 10.53 1.31 -22.05
CA ILE A 294 11.38 2.31 -21.41
C ILE A 294 12.74 2.37 -22.09
N VAL A 295 13.45 1.25 -22.26
CA VAL A 295 14.81 1.27 -22.80
C VAL A 295 14.87 1.54 -24.30
N SER A 296 13.79 1.26 -25.03
CA SER A 296 13.67 1.60 -26.44
C SER A 296 13.49 3.11 -26.64
N ALA A 297 12.65 3.76 -25.83
CA ALA A 297 12.40 5.20 -25.90
C ALA A 297 13.51 6.01 -25.20
N VAL A 298 14.04 5.47 -24.10
CA VAL A 298 15.01 6.11 -23.22
C VAL A 298 16.25 5.21 -23.03
N PRO A 299 17.11 5.06 -24.05
CA PRO A 299 18.28 4.17 -23.97
C PRO A 299 19.25 4.51 -22.83
N LYS A 300 19.27 5.77 -22.37
CA LYS A 300 20.11 6.23 -21.26
C LYS A 300 19.80 5.54 -19.92
N LEU A 301 18.56 5.11 -19.72
CA LEU A 301 18.16 4.36 -18.54
C LEU A 301 18.25 2.84 -18.76
N GLY A 302 18.65 2.39 -19.95
CA GLY A 302 18.89 0.98 -20.23
C GLY A 302 20.21 0.46 -19.67
N GLY A 303 20.42 -0.86 -19.75
CA GLY A 303 21.70 -1.48 -19.43
C GLY A 303 22.14 -1.34 -17.97
N THR A 304 21.20 -1.42 -17.02
CA THR A 304 21.51 -1.36 -15.59
C THR A 304 22.64 -2.31 -15.18
N ASN A 305 23.55 -1.82 -14.35
CA ASN A 305 24.61 -2.60 -13.72
C ASN A 305 24.24 -3.10 -12.32
N ALA A 306 23.01 -2.86 -11.85
CA ALA A 306 22.49 -3.31 -10.56
C ALA A 306 21.97 -4.75 -10.57
N GLY A 307 22.39 -5.56 -11.55
CA GLY A 307 21.98 -6.94 -11.73
C GLY A 307 20.99 -7.12 -12.89
N LYS A 308 19.94 -7.92 -12.68
CA LYS A 308 18.91 -8.13 -13.71
C LYS A 308 18.04 -6.89 -13.83
N ALA A 309 17.71 -6.52 -15.07
CA ALA A 309 16.85 -5.37 -15.34
C ALA A 309 15.36 -5.67 -15.12
N VAL A 310 14.94 -6.92 -15.35
CA VAL A 310 13.61 -7.42 -15.01
C VAL A 310 13.78 -8.61 -14.07
N LEU A 311 13.23 -8.50 -12.87
CA LEU A 311 13.50 -9.45 -11.78
C LEU A 311 12.34 -9.53 -10.79
N THR A 312 12.33 -10.58 -9.98
CA THR A 312 11.35 -10.70 -8.91
C THR A 312 11.81 -9.91 -7.68
N GLY A 313 10.87 -9.38 -6.91
CA GLY A 313 11.14 -8.64 -5.69
C GLY A 313 10.06 -8.82 -4.63
N ASN A 314 10.47 -8.98 -3.37
CA ASN A 314 9.55 -9.20 -2.25
C ASN A 314 9.03 -7.88 -1.66
N TYR A 315 8.27 -7.12 -2.44
CA TYR A 315 7.66 -5.86 -2.01
C TYR A 315 6.22 -6.08 -1.58
N ALA A 316 5.80 -5.53 -0.44
CA ALA A 316 4.44 -5.73 0.08
C ALA A 316 3.35 -5.32 -0.93
N VAL A 317 3.55 -4.21 -1.65
CA VAL A 317 2.61 -3.72 -2.69
C VAL A 317 2.43 -4.68 -3.88
N LEU A 318 3.39 -5.60 -4.08
CA LEU A 318 3.29 -6.68 -5.06
C LEU A 318 2.80 -7.99 -4.40
N ARG A 319 3.30 -8.30 -3.20
CA ARG A 319 3.04 -9.56 -2.49
C ARG A 319 1.61 -9.70 -1.99
N GLU A 320 1.04 -8.65 -1.42
CA GLU A 320 -0.23 -8.70 -0.68
C GLU A 320 -1.46 -8.54 -1.59
N GLN A 321 -1.30 -8.79 -2.89
CA GLN A 321 -2.35 -8.74 -3.91
C GLN A 321 -2.05 -9.73 -5.04
N ALA A 322 -3.04 -10.03 -5.87
CA ALA A 322 -2.92 -11.01 -6.96
C ALA A 322 -3.34 -10.45 -8.34
N LEU A 323 -3.33 -9.13 -8.52
CA LEU A 323 -3.45 -8.53 -9.85
C LEU A 323 -2.15 -8.71 -10.64
N ALA A 324 -2.22 -8.54 -11.95
CA ALA A 324 -1.02 -8.36 -12.76
C ALA A 324 -0.31 -7.07 -12.32
N SER A 325 0.85 -7.20 -11.68
CA SER A 325 1.46 -6.13 -10.91
C SER A 325 2.97 -6.02 -11.11
N ILE A 326 3.44 -4.77 -11.19
CA ILE A 326 4.86 -4.43 -11.32
C ILE A 326 5.21 -3.21 -10.46
N MET A 327 6.50 -3.08 -10.16
CA MET A 327 7.11 -1.89 -9.58
C MET A 327 8.25 -1.44 -10.50
N VAL A 328 8.13 -0.22 -11.03
CA VAL A 328 9.09 0.39 -11.94
C VAL A 328 10.04 1.25 -11.12
N GLU A 329 11.27 0.77 -10.94
CA GLU A 329 12.39 1.57 -10.45
C GLU A 329 13.00 2.30 -11.64
N THR A 330 12.62 3.56 -11.80
CA THR A 330 12.88 4.34 -13.03
C THR A 330 14.37 4.58 -13.30
N GLY A 331 15.18 4.68 -12.26
CA GLY A 331 16.62 4.88 -12.27
C GLY A 331 17.10 5.15 -10.84
N PHE A 332 18.38 5.42 -10.65
CA PHE A 332 18.98 5.63 -9.32
C PHE A 332 19.17 7.11 -9.01
N LEU A 333 18.46 7.64 -8.00
CA LEU A 333 18.66 9.00 -7.49
C LEU A 333 20.07 9.22 -6.92
N SER A 334 20.75 8.15 -6.50
CA SER A 334 22.13 8.17 -6.03
C SER A 334 23.16 8.29 -7.16
N ASN A 335 22.78 8.03 -8.40
CA ASN A 335 23.65 8.16 -9.57
C ASN A 335 23.46 9.52 -10.23
N SER A 336 24.56 10.22 -10.53
CA SER A 336 24.48 11.60 -11.02
C SER A 336 23.85 11.74 -12.41
N GLU A 337 24.07 10.76 -13.29
CA GLU A 337 23.54 10.79 -14.66
C GLU A 337 22.05 10.44 -14.68
N ASP A 338 21.64 9.40 -13.94
CA ASP A 338 20.23 9.08 -13.75
C ASP A 338 19.49 10.25 -13.08
N LEU A 339 20.02 10.80 -11.98
CA LEU A 339 19.39 11.94 -11.29
C LEU A 339 19.21 13.13 -12.25
N LYS A 340 20.25 13.50 -13.00
CA LYS A 340 20.17 14.58 -13.98
C LYS A 340 19.13 14.29 -15.06
N PHE A 341 19.03 13.04 -15.51
CA PHE A 341 18.02 12.62 -16.46
C PHE A 341 16.61 12.75 -15.86
N LEU A 342 16.37 12.16 -14.70
CA LEU A 342 15.07 12.09 -14.01
C LEU A 342 14.57 13.48 -13.59
N LEU A 343 15.44 14.46 -13.36
CA LEU A 343 15.04 15.82 -12.99
C LEU A 343 14.63 16.71 -14.18
N ALA A 344 15.03 16.35 -15.40
CA ALA A 344 14.71 17.15 -16.58
C ALA A 344 13.26 16.92 -17.01
N LYS A 345 12.46 18.00 -17.09
CA LYS A 345 11.01 17.91 -17.41
C LYS A 345 10.72 17.19 -18.74
N ASN A 346 11.51 17.45 -19.78
CA ASN A 346 11.32 16.80 -21.08
C ASN A 346 11.57 15.29 -21.00
N ASN A 347 12.58 14.88 -20.24
CA ASN A 347 12.92 13.48 -20.03
C ASN A 347 11.85 12.76 -19.19
N GLN A 348 11.25 13.45 -18.21
CA GLN A 348 10.11 12.90 -17.46
C GLN A 348 8.91 12.63 -18.36
N ALA A 349 8.63 13.52 -19.32
CA ALA A 349 7.53 13.34 -20.27
C ALA A 349 7.79 12.12 -21.18
N GLU A 350 9.01 12.00 -21.71
CA GLU A 350 9.43 10.86 -22.53
C GLU A 350 9.37 9.53 -21.75
N LEU A 351 9.87 9.52 -20.51
CA LEU A 351 9.79 8.35 -19.63
C LEU A 351 8.33 7.98 -19.29
N ALA A 352 7.48 8.97 -19.01
CA ALA A 352 6.07 8.75 -18.73
C ALA A 352 5.32 8.16 -19.93
N GLU A 353 5.59 8.67 -21.13
CA GLU A 353 5.06 8.13 -22.37
C GLU A 353 5.54 6.69 -22.60
N ALA A 354 6.83 6.42 -22.37
CA ALA A 354 7.40 5.09 -22.53
C ALA A 354 6.77 4.05 -21.58
N ILE A 355 6.52 4.41 -20.32
CA ILE A 355 5.81 3.55 -19.36
C ILE A 355 4.38 3.28 -19.86
N ALA A 356 3.64 4.32 -20.24
CA ALA A 356 2.27 4.17 -20.74
C ALA A 356 2.22 3.31 -22.01
N LYS A 357 3.18 3.48 -22.91
CA LYS A 357 3.31 2.68 -24.13
C LYS A 357 3.63 1.21 -23.84
N GLY A 358 4.45 0.93 -22.84
CA GLY A 358 4.75 -0.42 -22.40
C GLY A 358 3.52 -1.16 -21.87
N ILE A 359 2.71 -0.45 -21.08
CA ILE A 359 1.41 -0.96 -20.60
C ILE A 359 0.46 -1.23 -21.77
N GLU A 360 0.38 -0.33 -22.74
CA GLU A 360 -0.42 -0.51 -23.96
C GLU A 360 0.05 -1.73 -24.78
N ASN A 361 1.36 -1.89 -24.96
CA ASN A 361 1.95 -3.01 -25.69
C ASN A 361 1.66 -4.35 -25.00
N TYR A 362 1.71 -4.38 -23.67
CA TYR A 362 1.29 -5.55 -22.89
C TYR A 362 -0.19 -5.87 -23.13
N ALA A 363 -1.07 -4.87 -23.06
CA ALA A 363 -2.50 -5.05 -23.24
C ALA A 363 -2.89 -5.50 -24.66
N LYS A 364 -2.12 -5.12 -25.69
CA LYS A 364 -2.36 -5.56 -27.09
C LYS A 364 -1.89 -6.99 -27.37
N SER A 365 -0.95 -7.50 -26.58
CA SER A 365 -0.28 -8.79 -26.82
C SER A 365 -0.84 -9.95 -25.98
N ASN A 366 -1.82 -9.70 -25.11
CA ASN A 366 -2.44 -10.66 -24.19
C ASN A 366 -3.95 -10.44 -24.17
#